data_AF-A0A2T3E3M2-F1
#
_entry.id   AF-A0A2T3E3M2-F1
#
_cell.length_a   1.000
_cell.length_b   1.000
_cell.length_c   1.000
_cell.angle_alpha   90.00
_cell.angle_beta   90.00
_cell.angle_gamma   90.00
#
_symmetry.space_group_name_H-M   'P 1'
#
loop_
_entity.id
_entity.type
_entity.pdbx_description
1 polymer ?
#
loop_
_entity_poly.entity_id
_entity_poly.type
_entity_poly.pdbx_seq_one_letter_code
_entity_poly.pdbx_strand_id
1 'polypeptide(L)'
;MALDKLRPGGQLILVVPEISKTFDRNRVLTNLDHLIEDYYNPSAARDEDHFRDFFANAEGFYSESDGPFEAFWRSKLAEDYSIHFHTWTHDSFLEMLSWLRDNVFDFSAVWSCDVVGDGIEFYVNIEK
;
A
#
# COMPACT_ATOMS: atom_id res chain seq x y z
N MET A 1 -6.91 -4.68 14.98
CA MET A 1 -6.67 -4.72 13.53
C MET A 1 -7.69 -5.63 12.84
N ALA A 2 -7.76 -5.71 11.51
CA ALA A 2 -8.73 -6.57 10.79
C ALA A 2 -8.55 -8.07 11.09
N LEU A 3 -7.29 -8.55 11.14
CA LEU A 3 -6.96 -9.95 11.45
C LEU A 3 -7.39 -10.37 12.87
N ASP A 4 -7.33 -9.47 13.86
CA ASP A 4 -7.82 -9.76 15.21
C ASP A 4 -9.31 -10.07 15.28
N LYS A 5 -10.08 -9.57 14.31
CA LYS A 5 -11.54 -9.76 14.26
C LYS A 5 -11.94 -11.10 13.65
N LEU A 6 -11.01 -11.82 13.02
CA LEU A 6 -11.27 -13.16 12.51
C LEU A 6 -11.37 -14.17 13.65
N ARG A 7 -12.27 -15.14 13.50
CA ARG A 7 -12.33 -16.35 14.33
C ARG A 7 -11.26 -17.34 13.83
N PRO A 8 -10.85 -18.34 14.64
CA PRO A 8 -9.98 -19.42 14.15
C PRO A 8 -10.56 -20.08 12.89
N GLY A 9 -9.72 -20.26 11.86
CA GLY A 9 -10.10 -20.71 10.52
C GLY A 9 -10.78 -19.63 9.66
N GLY A 10 -10.87 -18.39 10.14
CA GLY A 10 -11.38 -17.26 9.39
C GLY A 10 -10.37 -16.78 8.35
N GLN A 11 -10.88 -16.31 7.21
CA GLN A 11 -10.05 -15.96 6.05
C GLN A 11 -10.19 -14.48 5.70
N LEU A 12 -9.07 -13.83 5.39
CA LEU A 12 -8.99 -12.49 4.82
C LEU A 12 -8.43 -12.58 3.40
N ILE A 13 -9.26 -12.23 2.43
CA ILE A 13 -8.88 -12.20 1.01
C ILE A 13 -8.62 -10.75 0.62
N LEU A 14 -7.43 -10.49 0.07
CA LEU A 14 -6.98 -9.20 -0.41
C LEU A 14 -6.71 -9.28 -1.92
N VAL A 15 -7.07 -8.21 -2.61
CA VAL A 15 -6.71 -7.95 -4.00
C VAL A 15 -5.87 -6.69 -3.97
N VAL A 16 -4.62 -6.79 -4.39
CA VAL A 16 -3.61 -5.75 -4.14
C VAL A 16 -3.03 -5.28 -5.46
N PRO A 17 -2.93 -3.94 -5.69
CA PRO A 17 -2.30 -3.37 -6.87
C PRO A 17 -0.85 -3.83 -7.03
N GLU A 18 -0.50 -4.32 -8.22
CA GLU A 18 0.89 -4.51 -8.63
C GLU A 18 1.43 -3.19 -9.19
N ILE A 19 2.41 -2.61 -8.50
CA ILE A 19 2.95 -1.27 -8.80
C ILE A 19 3.33 -1.15 -10.29
N SER A 20 3.97 -2.16 -10.87
CA SER A 20 4.43 -2.12 -12.26
C SER A 20 3.29 -2.13 -13.30
N LYS A 21 2.05 -2.39 -12.88
CA LYS A 21 0.87 -2.55 -13.75
C LYS A 21 -0.20 -1.47 -13.54
N THR A 22 -0.13 -0.69 -12.46
CA THR A 22 -1.13 0.35 -12.16
C THR A 22 -0.65 1.74 -12.54
N PHE A 23 -1.43 2.76 -12.14
CA PHE A 23 -1.04 4.18 -12.21
C PHE A 23 0.13 4.51 -11.27
N ASP A 24 0.45 3.63 -10.31
CA ASP A 24 1.54 3.82 -9.36
C ASP A 24 2.92 3.45 -9.95
N ARG A 25 3.02 3.04 -11.22
CA ARG A 25 4.26 2.49 -11.82
C ARG A 25 5.50 3.39 -11.78
N ASN A 26 5.30 4.71 -11.65
CA ASN A 26 6.39 5.68 -11.56
C ASN A 26 6.69 6.10 -10.11
N ARG A 27 5.94 5.56 -9.13
CA ARG A 27 6.15 5.81 -7.71
C ARG A 27 7.26 4.93 -7.16
N VAL A 28 7.78 5.33 -6.01
CA VAL A 28 8.80 4.56 -5.29
C VAL A 28 8.14 3.34 -4.65
N LEU A 29 8.75 2.15 -4.82
CA LEU A 29 8.35 0.93 -4.11
C LEU A 29 8.55 1.14 -2.60
N THR A 30 7.53 0.85 -1.80
CA THR A 30 7.65 0.87 -0.34
C THR A 30 8.36 -0.39 0.13
N ASN A 31 9.53 -0.24 0.76
CA ASN A 31 10.28 -1.38 1.30
C ASN A 31 9.83 -1.75 2.72
N LEU A 32 10.26 -2.94 3.18
CA LEU A 32 9.92 -3.44 4.51
C LEU A 32 10.35 -2.49 5.64
N ASP A 33 11.56 -1.94 5.58
CA ASP A 33 12.08 -1.06 6.64
C ASP A 33 11.20 0.19 6.83
N HIS A 34 10.75 0.79 5.73
CA HIS A 34 9.83 1.94 5.74
C HIS A 34 8.49 1.58 6.38
N LEU A 35 7.94 0.40 6.06
CA LEU A 35 6.69 -0.08 6.66
C LEU A 35 6.81 -0.31 8.16
N ILE A 36 7.94 -0.89 8.60
CA ILE A 36 8.25 -1.10 10.01
C ILE A 36 8.37 0.25 10.72
N GLU A 37 9.04 1.23 10.10
CA GLU A 37 9.19 2.56 10.68
C GLU A 37 7.84 3.27 10.82
N ASP A 38 6.98 3.23 9.80
CA ASP A 38 5.63 3.80 9.86
C ASP A 38 4.76 3.13 10.92
N TYR A 39 4.93 1.82 11.13
CA TYR A 39 4.22 1.08 12.16
C TYR A 39 4.62 1.52 13.58
N TYR A 40 5.92 1.64 13.86
CA TYR A 40 6.41 1.96 15.21
C TYR A 40 6.49 3.46 15.52
N ASN A 41 6.72 4.29 14.51
CA ASN A 41 6.98 5.71 14.67
C ASN A 41 6.21 6.53 13.62
N PRO A 42 4.86 6.57 13.67
CA PRO A 42 4.06 7.30 12.69
C PRO A 42 4.46 8.78 12.62
N SER A 43 4.50 9.34 11.41
CA SER A 43 5.06 10.66 11.15
C SER A 43 4.24 11.45 10.14
N ALA A 44 3.66 12.57 10.58
CA ALA A 44 2.95 13.49 9.69
C ALA A 44 3.85 14.03 8.56
N ALA A 45 5.16 14.15 8.80
CA ALA A 45 6.09 14.57 7.77
C ALA A 45 6.25 13.52 6.67
N ARG A 46 6.24 12.23 7.03
CA ARG A 46 6.26 11.15 6.02
C ARG A 46 4.91 11.01 5.32
N ASP A 47 3.80 11.27 6.02
CA ASP A 47 2.49 11.35 5.37
C ASP A 47 2.47 12.46 4.32
N GLU A 48 3.04 13.64 4.60
CA GLU A 48 3.25 14.71 3.60
C GLU A 48 4.09 14.21 2.41
N ASP A 49 5.18 13.47 2.67
CA ASP A 49 6.01 12.90 1.61
C ASP A 49 5.24 11.88 0.76
N HIS A 50 4.38 11.04 1.35
CA HIS A 50 3.52 10.11 0.62
C HIS A 50 2.52 10.84 -0.29
N PHE A 51 1.88 11.90 0.21
CA PHE A 51 0.98 12.73 -0.61
C PHE A 51 1.71 13.39 -1.78
N ARG A 52 2.89 13.96 -1.49
CA ARG A 52 3.70 14.61 -2.52
C ARG A 52 4.16 13.61 -3.58
N ASP A 53 4.63 12.43 -3.20
CA ASP A 53 5.00 11.35 -4.13
C ASP A 53 3.79 10.90 -4.97
N PHE A 54 2.66 10.62 -4.31
CA PHE A 54 1.46 10.16 -4.99
C PHE A 54 1.03 11.13 -6.10
N PHE A 55 0.85 12.41 -5.79
CA PHE A 55 0.39 13.37 -6.80
C PHE A 55 1.47 13.74 -7.83
N ALA A 56 2.76 13.58 -7.51
CA ALA A 56 3.83 13.78 -8.48
C ALA A 56 3.93 12.65 -9.50
N ASN A 57 3.74 11.41 -9.05
CA ASN A 57 4.19 10.22 -9.79
C ASN A 57 3.05 9.26 -10.16
N ALA A 58 1.89 9.31 -9.51
CA ALA A 58 0.72 8.53 -9.92
C ALA A 58 0.14 9.08 -11.22
N GLU A 59 0.08 8.24 -12.26
CA GLU A 59 -0.38 8.64 -13.59
C GLU A 59 -1.84 9.09 -13.55
N GLY A 60 -2.10 10.32 -14.02
CA GLY A 60 -3.46 10.85 -14.17
C GLY A 60 -4.05 11.55 -12.93
N PHE A 61 -3.27 11.74 -11.86
CA PHE A 61 -3.74 12.38 -10.62
C PHE A 61 -3.36 13.87 -10.48
N TYR A 62 -2.50 14.38 -11.37
CA TYR A 62 -2.14 15.79 -11.44
C TYR A 62 -1.85 16.23 -12.88
N SER A 63 -2.20 17.46 -13.19
CA SER A 63 -1.90 18.16 -14.43
C SER A 63 -1.60 19.64 -14.16
N GLU A 64 -0.91 20.31 -15.08
CA GLU A 64 -0.67 21.77 -14.94
C GLU A 64 -1.96 22.60 -14.88
N SER A 65 -3.08 22.07 -15.42
CA SER A 65 -4.39 22.71 -15.30
C SER A 65 -4.99 22.69 -13.90
N ASP A 66 -4.48 21.84 -12.99
CA ASP A 66 -4.92 21.78 -11.59
C ASP A 66 -4.32 22.92 -10.74
N GLY A 67 -3.44 23.74 -11.33
CA GLY A 67 -2.76 24.84 -10.67
C GLY A 67 -1.38 24.45 -10.15
N PRO A 68 -0.77 25.29 -9.30
CA PRO A 68 0.58 25.04 -8.79
C PRO A 68 0.64 23.74 -7.97
N PHE A 69 1.54 22.82 -8.35
CA PHE A 69 1.69 21.51 -7.73
C PHE A 69 1.69 21.53 -6.18
N GLU A 70 2.51 22.39 -5.57
CA GLU A 70 2.60 22.50 -4.10
C GLU A 70 1.29 22.91 -3.44
N ALA A 71 0.51 23.78 -4.08
CA ALA A 71 -0.80 24.16 -3.56
C ALA A 71 -1.82 23.03 -3.73
N PHE A 72 -1.75 22.31 -4.85
CA PHE A 72 -2.65 21.21 -5.17
C PHE A 72 -2.52 20.03 -4.20
N TRP A 73 -1.32 19.45 -4.05
CA TRP A 73 -1.19 18.26 -3.19
C TRP A 73 -1.46 18.60 -1.71
N ARG A 74 -1.10 19.81 -1.26
CA ARG A 74 -1.41 20.29 0.10
C ARG A 74 -2.91 20.49 0.32
N SER A 75 -3.66 20.91 -0.70
CA SER A 75 -5.12 20.97 -0.59
C SER A 75 -5.70 19.57 -0.44
N LYS A 76 -5.17 18.58 -1.16
CA LYS A 76 -5.57 17.18 -1.05
C LYS A 76 -5.27 16.58 0.31
N LEU A 77 -4.12 16.93 0.89
CA LEU A 77 -3.81 16.56 2.27
C LEU A 77 -4.79 17.20 3.27
N ALA A 78 -5.09 18.49 3.11
CA ALA A 78 -6.04 19.19 3.97
C ALA A 78 -7.49 18.67 3.84
N GLU A 79 -7.82 18.08 2.68
CA GLU A 79 -9.09 17.41 2.40
C GLU A 79 -9.15 15.96 2.93
N ASP A 80 -8.06 15.43 3.50
CA ASP A 80 -7.92 14.02 3.89
C ASP A 80 -8.23 13.08 2.70
N TYR A 81 -7.71 13.43 1.52
CA TYR A 81 -7.95 12.67 0.30
C TYR A 81 -7.37 11.26 0.42
N SER A 82 -8.17 10.25 0.07
CA SER A 82 -7.78 8.85 0.15
C SER A 82 -6.78 8.48 -0.94
N ILE A 83 -5.51 8.24 -0.56
CA ILE A 83 -4.44 7.75 -1.44
C ILE A 83 -4.00 6.34 -1.08
N HIS A 84 -3.29 5.68 -2.00
CA HIS A 84 -2.48 4.50 -1.68
C HIS A 84 -1.14 4.96 -1.09
N PHE A 85 -1.00 4.96 0.23
CA PHE A 85 0.24 5.39 0.88
C PHE A 85 1.43 4.53 0.45
N HIS A 86 1.24 3.22 0.49
CA HIS A 86 2.28 2.24 0.19
C HIS A 86 2.01 1.54 -1.15
N THR A 87 3.09 1.20 -1.83
CA THR A 87 3.10 0.53 -3.13
C THR A 87 3.78 -0.82 -3.02
N TRP A 88 3.39 -1.76 -3.87
CA TRP A 88 3.76 -3.16 -3.71
C TRP A 88 4.08 -3.82 -5.04
N THR A 89 5.12 -4.65 -5.04
CA THR A 89 5.15 -5.85 -5.87
C THR A 89 4.55 -7.04 -5.11
N HIS A 90 4.17 -8.10 -5.81
CA HIS A 90 3.77 -9.37 -5.18
C HIS A 90 4.78 -9.85 -4.11
N ASP A 91 6.07 -9.89 -4.45
CA ASP A 91 7.14 -10.31 -3.54
C ASP A 91 7.26 -9.41 -2.30
N SER A 92 7.25 -8.09 -2.47
CA SER A 92 7.37 -7.13 -1.35
C SER A 92 6.19 -7.23 -0.37
N PHE A 93 4.99 -7.54 -0.88
CA PHE A 93 3.82 -7.74 -0.04
C PHE A 93 3.95 -9.02 0.79
N LEU A 94 4.44 -10.11 0.18
CA LEU A 94 4.70 -11.36 0.91
C LEU A 94 5.80 -11.21 1.95
N GLU A 95 6.83 -10.39 1.68
CA GLU A 95 7.86 -10.05 2.66
C GLU A 95 7.26 -9.36 3.89
N MET A 96 6.40 -8.35 3.68
CA MET A 96 5.66 -7.71 4.76
C MET A 96 4.78 -8.71 5.54
N LEU A 97 4.06 -9.62 4.86
CA LEU A 97 3.27 -10.64 5.55
C LEU A 97 4.13 -11.56 6.41
N SER A 98 5.29 -11.99 5.91
CA SER A 98 6.22 -12.80 6.71
C SER A 98 6.65 -12.07 7.97
N TRP A 99 7.00 -10.78 7.85
CA TRP A 99 7.35 -9.96 9.00
C TRP A 99 6.17 -9.81 9.98
N LEU A 100 4.96 -9.55 9.48
CA LEU A 100 3.76 -9.45 10.31
C LEU A 100 3.49 -10.74 11.08
N ARG A 101 3.65 -11.90 10.45
CA ARG A 101 3.47 -13.20 11.10
C ARG A 101 4.40 -13.36 12.31
N ASP A 102 5.66 -13.01 12.10
CA ASP A 102 6.72 -13.32 13.06
C ASP A 102 6.78 -12.27 14.20
N ASN A 103 6.21 -11.08 14.00
CA ASN A 103 6.35 -9.95 14.92
C ASN A 103 5.04 -9.38 15.47
N VAL A 104 3.90 -9.55 14.78
CA VAL A 104 2.68 -8.81 15.09
C VAL A 104 1.43 -9.68 15.22
N PHE A 105 1.18 -10.60 14.28
CA PHE A 105 -0.03 -11.44 14.27
C PHE A 105 0.28 -12.90 13.98
N ASP A 106 -0.19 -13.77 14.85
CA ASP A 106 -0.19 -15.21 14.57
C ASP A 106 -1.33 -15.54 13.60
N PHE A 107 -0.97 -15.90 12.36
CA PHE A 107 -1.88 -16.44 11.35
C PHE A 107 -1.29 -17.73 10.78
N SER A 108 -2.15 -18.71 10.53
CA SER A 108 -1.76 -20.10 10.30
C SER A 108 -1.32 -20.40 8.87
N ALA A 109 -1.84 -19.68 7.87
CA ALA A 109 -1.49 -19.93 6.47
C ALA A 109 -1.63 -18.68 5.58
N VAL A 110 -0.83 -18.65 4.52
CA VAL A 110 -0.94 -17.69 3.42
C VAL A 110 -0.97 -18.46 2.11
N TRP A 111 -1.98 -18.19 1.30
CA TRP A 111 -2.00 -18.53 -0.12
C TRP A 111 -1.91 -17.24 -0.93
N SER A 112 -1.21 -17.26 -2.05
CA SER A 112 -1.18 -16.12 -2.96
C SER A 112 -1.07 -16.55 -4.40
N CYS A 113 -1.56 -15.70 -5.30
CA CYS A 113 -1.40 -15.82 -6.73
C CYS A 113 -0.95 -14.48 -7.27
N ASP A 114 0.19 -14.47 -7.95
CA ASP A 114 0.71 -13.30 -8.66
C ASP A 114 -0.26 -12.87 -9.78
N VAL A 115 0.01 -11.74 -10.41
CA VAL A 115 -0.83 -11.15 -11.47
C VAL A 115 -1.13 -12.18 -12.56
N VAL A 116 -2.41 -12.36 -12.85
CA VAL A 116 -2.89 -13.32 -13.86
C VAL A 116 -3.23 -12.61 -15.16
N GLY A 117 -2.67 -13.08 -16.27
CA GLY A 117 -2.96 -12.58 -17.62
C GLY A 117 -2.59 -11.10 -17.78
N ASP A 118 -3.56 -10.32 -18.22
CA ASP A 118 -3.54 -8.88 -18.42
C ASP A 118 -4.11 -8.09 -17.21
N GLY A 119 -4.22 -8.76 -16.05
CA GLY A 119 -4.57 -8.12 -14.78
C GLY A 119 -3.54 -7.11 -14.30
N ILE A 120 -3.94 -6.32 -13.29
CA ILE A 120 -3.09 -5.29 -12.66
C ILE A 120 -2.93 -5.50 -11.14
N GLU A 121 -3.47 -6.59 -10.62
CA GLU A 121 -3.54 -6.89 -9.20
C GLU A 121 -3.15 -8.35 -8.95
N PHE A 122 -2.61 -8.62 -7.76
CA PHE A 122 -2.35 -9.97 -7.27
C PHE A 122 -3.29 -10.29 -6.10
N TYR A 123 -3.42 -11.59 -5.81
CA TYR A 123 -4.35 -12.11 -4.81
C TYR A 123 -3.60 -12.69 -3.63
N VAL A 124 -4.10 -12.40 -2.43
CA VAL A 124 -3.59 -12.98 -1.18
C VAL A 124 -4.78 -13.45 -0.35
N ASN A 125 -4.67 -14.65 0.22
CA ASN A 125 -5.58 -15.15 1.24
C ASN A 125 -4.78 -15.47 2.51
N ILE A 126 -5.20 -14.89 3.64
CA ILE A 126 -4.60 -15.08 4.95
C ILE A 126 -5.61 -15.82 5.84
N GLU A 127 -5.22 -16.95 6.40
CA GLU A 127 -6.02 -17.72 7.35
C GLU A 127 -5.51 -17.51 8.77
N LYS A 128 -6.43 -17.23 9.71
CA LYS A 128 -6.13 -17.13 11.13
C LYS A 128 -6.11 -18.52 11.78
#